data_AF-A0A7J5EWV9-F1
#
_entry.id   AF-A0A7J5EWV9-F1
#
_cell.length_a   1.000
_cell.length_b   1.000
_cell.length_c   1.000
_cell.angle_alpha   90.00
_cell.angle_beta   90.00
_cell.angle_gamma   90.00
#
_symmetry.space_group_name_H-M   'P 1'
#
loop_
_entity.id
_entity.type
_entity.pdbx_description
1 polymer ?
#
loop_
_entity_poly.entity_id
_entity_poly.type
_entity_poly.pdbx_seq_one_letter_code
_entity_poly.pdbx_strand_id
1 'polypeptide(L)'
;MRKFIDIQRELDLVRFLESEHGDLYVPRATDGPPIIVRQFQRTIPSRLVGTYARLLAACQAWIEHDSALAALVRIEQPVEVGEDFLSRAFISATSLASFLSSDADDDPPEPPEELSTMQTRFRELASTASTPHERTLTAILARSLLEPTYKTVYSMREERFVVADLKPTVAELEELAALERS
;
A
#
# COMPACT_ATOMS: atom_id res chain seq x y z
N MET A 1 11.26 -3.18 -19.66
CA MET A 1 10.74 -2.36 -18.54
C MET A 1 11.75 -1.26 -18.27
N ARG A 2 11.28 -0.06 -17.92
CA ARG A 2 12.14 1.08 -17.56
C ARG A 2 12.88 0.81 -16.24
N LYS A 3 14.06 1.37 -16.03
CA LYS A 3 14.80 1.33 -14.75
C LYS A 3 14.62 2.62 -13.95
N PHE A 4 14.86 2.57 -12.65
CA PHE A 4 14.75 3.72 -11.76
C PHE A 4 15.63 4.88 -12.23
N ILE A 5 16.85 4.59 -12.69
CA ILE A 5 17.78 5.62 -13.16
C ILE A 5 17.22 6.44 -14.34
N ASP A 6 16.37 5.83 -15.17
CA ASP A 6 15.77 6.50 -16.31
C ASP A 6 14.69 7.49 -15.83
N ILE A 7 13.83 7.09 -14.89
CA ILE A 7 12.76 7.96 -14.34
C ILE A 7 13.32 9.02 -13.40
N GLN A 8 14.39 8.71 -12.67
CA GLN A 8 15.11 9.67 -11.85
C GLN A 8 15.63 10.85 -12.67
N ARG A 9 16.22 10.58 -13.84
CA ARG A 9 16.75 11.62 -14.73
C ARG A 9 15.65 12.41 -15.42
N GLU A 10 14.60 11.74 -15.87
CA GLU A 10 13.49 12.40 -16.57
C GLU A 10 12.73 13.37 -15.67
N LEU A 11 12.49 12.99 -14.41
CA LEU A 11 11.65 13.76 -13.49
C LEU A 11 12.46 14.56 -12.46
N ASP A 12 13.80 14.58 -12.58
CA ASP A 12 14.74 15.16 -11.60
C ASP A 12 14.36 14.76 -10.15
N LEU A 13 14.26 13.44 -9.93
CA LEU A 13 13.76 12.92 -8.65
C LEU A 13 14.75 13.17 -7.51
N VAL A 14 14.23 13.69 -6.40
CA VAL A 14 14.94 13.87 -5.13
C VAL A 14 14.44 12.89 -4.09
N ARG A 15 15.34 12.41 -3.25
CA ARG A 15 14.99 11.48 -2.17
C ARG A 15 14.13 12.20 -1.14
N PHE A 16 12.97 11.63 -0.85
CA PHE A 16 11.98 12.16 0.07
C PHE A 16 12.03 11.46 1.43
N LEU A 17 12.01 10.12 1.43
CA LEU A 17 11.92 9.34 2.66
C LEU A 17 12.61 7.98 2.50
N GLU A 18 13.34 7.54 3.53
CA GLU A 18 13.83 6.17 3.59
C GLU A 18 12.74 5.22 4.10
N SER A 19 12.61 4.04 3.50
CA SER A 19 11.61 3.05 3.90
C SER A 19 12.17 1.63 3.80
N GLU A 20 11.60 0.71 4.57
CA GLU A 20 12.06 -0.68 4.71
C GLU A 20 12.31 -1.40 3.38
N HIS A 21 11.41 -1.26 2.41
CA HIS A 21 11.52 -1.92 1.10
C HIS A 21 12.36 -1.16 0.08
N GLY A 22 12.73 0.08 0.39
CA GLY A 22 13.35 0.97 -0.58
C GLY A 22 13.09 2.43 -0.28
N ASP A 23 13.85 3.31 -0.92
CA ASP A 23 13.71 4.76 -0.72
C ASP A 23 12.58 5.31 -1.58
N LEU A 24 11.88 6.32 -1.05
CA LEU A 24 10.85 7.08 -1.73
C LEU A 24 11.44 8.36 -2.29
N TYR A 25 11.05 8.70 -3.51
CA TYR A 25 11.48 9.87 -4.24
C TYR A 25 10.29 10.66 -4.77
N VAL A 26 10.47 11.96 -4.94
CA VAL A 26 9.49 12.89 -5.53
C VAL A 26 10.18 13.78 -6.56
N PRO A 27 9.48 14.29 -7.59
CA PRO A 27 10.03 15.27 -8.51
C PRO A 27 10.46 16.55 -7.78
N ARG A 28 11.61 17.14 -8.16
CA ARG A 28 12.06 18.42 -7.58
C ARG A 28 11.13 19.59 -7.94
N ALA A 29 10.63 19.61 -9.17
CA ALA A 29 9.68 20.60 -9.66
C ALA A 29 8.26 20.02 -9.67
N THR A 30 7.31 20.72 -9.06
CA THR A 30 5.92 20.28 -8.88
C THR A 30 4.97 20.89 -9.90
N ASP A 31 5.32 20.85 -11.19
CA ASP A 31 4.44 21.34 -12.27
C ASP A 31 3.39 20.28 -12.68
N GLY A 32 3.45 19.09 -12.07
CA GLY A 32 2.54 17.96 -12.31
C GLY A 32 1.89 17.43 -11.04
N PRO A 33 0.94 16.48 -11.17
CA PRO A 33 0.33 15.82 -10.02
C PRO A 33 1.42 15.18 -9.15
N PRO A 34 1.35 15.32 -7.83
CA PRO A 34 2.41 14.83 -6.97
C PRO A 34 2.47 13.31 -7.07
N ILE A 35 3.60 12.78 -7.51
CA ILE A 35 3.89 11.34 -7.56
C ILE A 35 4.92 10.98 -6.50
N ILE A 36 4.81 9.75 -5.99
CA ILE A 36 5.89 9.10 -5.25
C ILE A 36 6.45 7.99 -6.13
N VAL A 37 7.77 7.91 -6.21
CA VAL A 37 8.49 6.80 -6.83
C VAL A 37 9.25 6.03 -5.75
N ARG A 38 8.94 4.74 -5.58
CA ARG A 38 9.70 3.83 -4.71
C ARG A 38 10.75 3.11 -5.53
N GLN A 39 12.01 3.23 -5.16
CA GLN A 39 13.09 2.40 -5.69
C GLN A 39 13.33 1.20 -4.76
N PHE A 40 13.17 -0.02 -5.28
CA PHE A 40 13.38 -1.27 -4.54
C PHE A 40 14.85 -1.67 -4.55
N GLN A 41 15.57 -1.26 -3.51
CA GLN A 41 17.03 -1.49 -3.36
C GLN A 41 17.42 -2.02 -1.98
N ARG A 42 16.44 -2.46 -1.17
CA ARG A 42 16.66 -2.93 0.21
C ARG A 42 16.13 -4.35 0.39
N THR A 43 15.13 -4.54 1.24
CA THR A 43 14.63 -5.86 1.64
C THR A 43 13.97 -6.62 0.49
N ILE A 44 13.18 -5.93 -0.34
CA ILE A 44 12.56 -6.53 -1.52
C ILE A 44 13.53 -6.42 -2.69
N PRO A 45 14.03 -7.55 -3.26
CA PRO A 45 14.88 -7.52 -4.44
C PRO A 45 14.09 -7.11 -5.70
N SER A 46 14.77 -6.47 -6.66
CA SER A 46 14.16 -6.01 -7.92
C SER A 46 13.37 -7.08 -8.68
N ARG A 47 13.83 -8.34 -8.66
CA ARG A 47 13.13 -9.48 -9.27
C ARG A 47 11.70 -9.71 -8.75
N LEU A 48 11.36 -9.19 -7.56
CA LEU A 48 10.03 -9.31 -6.95
C LEU A 48 9.16 -8.07 -7.16
N VAL A 49 9.64 -7.01 -7.82
CA VAL A 49 8.85 -5.78 -8.06
C VAL A 49 7.60 -6.07 -8.89
N GLY A 50 7.71 -6.91 -9.92
CA GLY A 50 6.56 -7.35 -10.70
C GLY A 50 5.53 -8.12 -9.86
N THR A 51 5.99 -8.98 -8.94
CA THR A 51 5.11 -9.70 -8.01
C THR A 51 4.47 -8.74 -7.00
N TYR A 52 5.20 -7.75 -6.52
CA TYR A 52 4.67 -6.71 -5.63
C TYR A 52 3.53 -5.93 -6.29
N ALA A 53 3.69 -5.54 -7.56
CA ALA A 53 2.64 -4.85 -8.31
C ALA A 53 1.38 -5.73 -8.49
N ARG A 54 1.56 -7.03 -8.75
CA ARG A 54 0.44 -7.98 -8.84
C ARG A 54 -0.23 -8.22 -7.49
N LEU A 55 0.53 -8.24 -6.40
CA LEU A 55 -0.02 -8.29 -5.04
C LEU A 55 -0.96 -7.10 -4.78
N LEU A 56 -0.59 -5.87 -5.17
CA LEU A 56 -1.46 -4.71 -5.01
C LEU A 56 -2.80 -4.89 -5.74
N ALA A 57 -2.77 -5.41 -6.96
CA ALA A 57 -3.96 -5.70 -7.74
C ALA A 57 -4.78 -6.86 -7.15
N ALA A 58 -4.13 -7.92 -6.69
CA ALA A 58 -4.79 -9.07 -6.06
C ALA A 58 -5.48 -8.69 -4.75
N CYS A 59 -4.85 -7.86 -3.92
CA CYS A 59 -5.47 -7.31 -2.72
C CYS A 59 -6.67 -6.42 -3.03
N GLN A 60 -6.60 -5.59 -4.07
CA GLN A 60 -7.75 -4.79 -4.53
C GLN A 60 -8.90 -5.69 -4.97
N ALA A 61 -8.64 -6.69 -5.83
CA ALA A 61 -9.67 -7.61 -6.31
C ALA A 61 -10.31 -8.40 -5.16
N TRP A 62 -9.51 -8.81 -4.16
CA TRP A 62 -10.04 -9.48 -2.97
C TRP A 62 -10.97 -8.59 -2.15
N ILE A 63 -10.63 -7.30 -1.99
CA ILE A 63 -11.51 -6.30 -1.35
C ILE A 63 -12.80 -6.12 -2.15
N GLU A 64 -12.72 -6.06 -3.48
CA GLU A 64 -13.86 -5.83 -4.37
C GLU A 64 -14.87 -6.98 -4.41
N HIS A 65 -14.50 -8.18 -3.97
CA HIS A 65 -15.44 -9.29 -3.79
C HIS A 65 -16.51 -8.98 -2.72
N ASP A 66 -16.25 -8.06 -1.80
CA ASP A 66 -17.22 -7.56 -0.84
C ASP A 66 -17.50 -6.07 -1.05
N SER A 67 -18.65 -5.76 -1.63
CA SER A 67 -19.04 -4.37 -1.92
C SER A 67 -19.06 -3.45 -0.69
N ALA A 68 -19.36 -3.99 0.50
CA ALA A 68 -19.37 -3.21 1.74
C ALA A 68 -17.95 -2.82 2.17
N LEU A 69 -16.99 -3.74 2.10
CA LEU A 69 -15.59 -3.42 2.35
C LEU A 69 -15.01 -2.51 1.25
N ALA A 70 -15.34 -2.76 -0.02
CA ALA A 70 -14.85 -1.96 -1.14
C ALA A 70 -15.34 -0.50 -1.13
N ALA A 71 -16.49 -0.24 -0.51
CA ALA A 71 -16.96 1.12 -0.26
C ALA A 71 -16.07 1.86 0.76
N LEU A 72 -15.49 1.13 1.72
CA LEU A 72 -14.74 1.68 2.85
C LEU A 72 -13.23 1.75 2.61
N VAL A 73 -12.69 0.93 1.72
CA VAL A 73 -11.25 0.87 1.47
C VAL A 73 -10.90 0.52 0.03
N ARG A 74 -9.80 1.09 -0.45
CA ARG A 74 -9.13 0.69 -1.70
C ARG A 74 -7.61 0.63 -1.54
N ILE A 75 -6.96 -0.04 -2.46
CA ILE A 75 -5.52 -0.09 -2.64
C ILE A 75 -5.12 0.89 -3.75
N GLU A 76 -4.18 1.78 -3.45
CA GLU A 76 -3.59 2.65 -4.47
C GLU A 76 -2.82 1.79 -5.48
N GLN A 77 -3.19 1.92 -6.75
CA GLN A 77 -2.55 1.18 -7.83
C GLN A 77 -1.37 1.97 -8.39
N PRO A 78 -0.31 1.29 -8.86
CA PRO A 78 0.80 1.97 -9.49
C PRO A 78 0.40 2.68 -10.78
N VAL A 79 1.00 3.85 -11.00
CA VAL A 79 0.95 4.56 -12.29
C VAL A 79 1.95 3.94 -13.26
N GLU A 80 3.13 3.56 -12.78
CA GLU A 80 4.16 2.87 -13.56
C GLU A 80 4.85 1.79 -12.72
N VAL A 81 5.19 0.68 -13.37
CA VAL A 81 5.98 -0.40 -12.78
C VAL A 81 7.23 -0.60 -13.64
N GLY A 82 8.39 -0.32 -13.05
CA GLY A 82 9.70 -0.54 -13.65
C GLY A 82 10.37 -1.81 -13.15
N GLU A 83 11.59 -2.07 -13.62
CA GLU A 83 12.40 -3.23 -13.23
C GLU A 83 12.72 -3.26 -11.73
N ASP A 84 13.00 -2.10 -11.17
CA ASP A 84 13.47 -1.88 -9.80
C ASP A 84 12.72 -0.74 -9.11
N PHE A 85 11.59 -0.28 -9.67
CA PHE A 85 10.79 0.79 -9.08
C PHE A 85 9.30 0.64 -9.34
N LEU A 86 8.52 1.40 -8.57
CA LEU A 86 7.10 1.60 -8.78
C LEU A 86 6.77 3.07 -8.52
N SER A 87 5.92 3.68 -9.35
CA SER A 87 5.38 5.03 -9.12
C SER A 87 3.90 4.98 -8.81
N ARG A 88 3.41 5.93 -8.00
CA ARG A 88 2.00 6.09 -7.63
C ARG A 88 1.67 7.54 -7.33
N ALA A 89 0.38 7.87 -7.26
CA ALA A 89 -0.01 9.18 -6.76
C ALA A 89 0.39 9.38 -5.30
N PHE A 90 0.78 10.61 -4.97
CA PHE A 90 0.90 11.07 -3.61
C PHE A 90 -0.50 11.31 -3.05
N ILE A 91 -0.75 10.80 -1.86
CA ILE A 91 -2.03 10.96 -1.17
C ILE A 91 -1.75 11.73 0.11
N SER A 92 -2.27 12.95 0.19
CA SER A 92 -2.24 13.78 1.39
C SER A 92 -3.52 13.54 2.17
N ALA A 93 -3.42 12.86 3.31
CA ALA A 93 -4.56 12.46 4.13
C ALA A 93 -4.09 12.04 5.54
N THR A 94 -5.04 11.94 6.48
CA THR A 94 -4.75 11.52 7.85
C THR A 94 -4.45 10.02 7.90
N SER A 95 -3.35 9.64 8.52
CA SER A 95 -2.91 8.25 8.55
C SER A 95 -3.65 7.40 9.57
N LEU A 96 -3.74 6.09 9.33
CA LEU A 96 -4.30 5.13 10.26
C LEU A 96 -3.52 5.11 11.59
N ALA A 97 -2.21 5.32 11.55
CA ALA A 97 -1.41 5.48 12.76
C ALA A 97 -1.86 6.67 13.63
N SER A 98 -2.30 7.78 13.02
CA SER A 98 -2.76 8.96 13.75
C SER A 98 -4.06 8.68 14.53
N PHE A 99 -4.99 7.92 13.95
CA PHE A 99 -6.24 7.55 14.64
C PHE A 99 -6.06 6.46 15.70
N LEU A 100 -5.05 5.60 15.54
CA LEU A 100 -4.77 4.49 16.45
C LEU A 100 -3.62 4.79 17.41
N SER A 101 -3.15 6.05 17.46
CA SER A 101 -2.08 6.43 18.38
C SER A 101 -2.55 6.25 19.82
N SER A 102 -1.75 5.55 20.61
CA SER A 102 -1.94 5.40 22.05
C SER A 102 -1.05 6.36 22.85
N ASP A 103 -0.38 7.30 22.18
CA ASP A 103 0.50 8.24 22.85
C ASP A 103 -0.34 9.27 23.61
N ALA A 104 -0.15 9.34 24.93
CA ALA A 104 -1.01 10.13 25.82
C ALA A 104 -0.76 11.65 25.69
N ASP A 105 0.35 12.04 25.06
CA ASP A 105 0.73 13.43 24.82
C ASP A 105 0.28 13.96 23.45
N ASP A 106 -0.15 13.08 22.53
CA ASP A 106 -0.81 13.47 21.29
C ASP A 106 -2.32 13.54 21.53
N ASP A 107 -2.96 14.61 21.04
CA ASP A 107 -4.42 14.70 20.94
C ASP A 107 -4.81 14.10 19.58
N PRO A 108 -5.06 12.77 19.47
CA PRO A 108 -5.30 12.15 18.19
C PRO A 108 -6.58 12.73 17.57
N PRO A 109 -6.62 12.90 16.24
CA PRO A 109 -7.85 13.31 15.58
C PRO A 109 -8.95 12.28 15.86
N GLU A 110 -10.19 12.77 15.95
CA GLU A 110 -11.35 11.89 16.11
C GLU A 110 -11.40 10.88 14.94
N PRO A 111 -11.49 9.56 15.23
CA PRO A 111 -11.54 8.56 14.18
C PRO A 111 -12.85 8.64 13.40
N PRO A 112 -12.81 8.49 12.06
CA PRO A 112 -14.02 8.45 11.25
C PRO A 112 -14.83 7.18 11.56
N GLU A 113 -16.16 7.23 11.44
CA GLU A 113 -17.06 6.10 11.74
C GLU A 113 -16.72 4.86 10.87
N GLU A 114 -16.28 5.11 9.64
CA GLU A 114 -15.83 4.14 8.66
C GLU A 114 -14.67 3.29 9.17
N LEU A 115 -13.84 3.80 10.11
CA LEU A 115 -12.72 3.05 10.65
C LEU A 115 -13.20 1.77 11.34
N SER A 116 -14.14 1.91 12.26
CA SER A 116 -14.68 0.79 13.03
C SER A 116 -15.42 -0.20 12.13
N THR A 117 -16.17 0.33 11.15
CA THR A 117 -16.92 -0.46 10.17
C THR A 117 -15.97 -1.25 9.26
N MET A 118 -14.94 -0.61 8.72
CA MET A 118 -13.91 -1.22 7.88
C MET A 118 -13.22 -2.36 8.62
N GLN A 119 -12.74 -2.11 9.84
CA GLN A 119 -12.02 -3.11 10.61
C GLN A 119 -12.88 -4.31 11.00
N THR A 120 -14.15 -4.07 11.38
CA THR A 120 -15.09 -5.14 11.70
C THR A 120 -15.37 -5.99 10.46
N ARG A 121 -15.73 -5.33 9.35
CA ARG A 121 -16.04 -6.02 8.09
C ARG A 121 -14.85 -6.81 7.56
N PHE A 122 -13.65 -6.23 7.61
CA PHE A 122 -12.43 -6.92 7.21
C PHE A 122 -12.18 -8.18 8.04
N ARG A 123 -12.34 -8.13 9.38
CA ARG A 123 -12.15 -9.31 10.24
C ARG A 123 -13.14 -10.43 9.93
N GLU A 124 -14.41 -10.09 9.70
CA GLU A 124 -15.45 -11.05 9.29
C GLU A 124 -15.05 -11.77 8.00
N LEU A 125 -14.69 -11.02 6.96
CA LEU A 125 -14.31 -11.58 5.66
C LEU A 125 -13.01 -12.37 5.72
N ALA A 126 -11.99 -11.85 6.42
CA ALA A 126 -10.71 -12.51 6.55
C ALA A 126 -10.83 -13.87 7.25
N SER A 127 -11.80 -14.03 8.17
CA SER A 127 -12.06 -15.31 8.84
C SER A 127 -12.54 -16.43 7.89
N THR A 128 -13.01 -16.06 6.69
CA THR A 128 -13.50 -17.00 5.67
C THR A 128 -12.43 -17.39 4.64
N ALA A 129 -11.22 -16.82 4.73
CA ALA A 129 -10.11 -17.11 3.80
C ALA A 129 -9.74 -18.61 3.83
N SER A 130 -9.96 -19.29 2.72
CA SER A 130 -9.95 -20.75 2.66
C SER A 130 -8.74 -21.31 1.89
N THR A 131 -8.23 -20.55 0.92
CA THR A 131 -7.07 -20.95 0.12
C THR A 131 -5.76 -20.40 0.71
N PRO A 132 -4.59 -21.04 0.45
CA PRO A 132 -3.30 -20.48 0.84
C PRO A 132 -3.11 -19.04 0.33
N HIS A 133 -3.47 -18.79 -0.93
CA HIS A 133 -3.41 -17.47 -1.55
C HIS A 133 -4.23 -16.43 -0.77
N GLU A 134 -5.52 -16.71 -0.49
CA GLU A 134 -6.37 -15.81 0.29
C GLU A 134 -5.83 -15.55 1.70
N ARG A 135 -5.29 -16.57 2.37
CA ARG A 135 -4.68 -16.40 3.70
C ARG A 135 -3.47 -15.48 3.65
N THR A 136 -2.63 -15.58 2.63
CA THR A 136 -1.49 -14.67 2.44
C THR A 136 -1.96 -13.25 2.15
N LEU A 137 -2.94 -13.05 1.25
CA LEU A 137 -3.50 -11.72 0.97
C LEU A 137 -4.10 -11.07 2.22
N THR A 138 -4.91 -11.81 2.97
CA THR A 138 -5.56 -11.30 4.19
C THR A 138 -4.56 -11.01 5.31
N ALA A 139 -3.49 -11.81 5.46
CA ALA A 139 -2.42 -11.50 6.41
C ALA A 139 -1.71 -10.18 6.08
N ILE A 140 -1.41 -9.93 4.80
CA ILE A 140 -0.79 -8.67 4.35
C ILE A 140 -1.75 -7.48 4.53
N LEU A 141 -3.03 -7.66 4.20
CA LEU A 141 -4.05 -6.64 4.40
C LEU A 141 -4.28 -6.33 5.88
N ALA A 142 -4.24 -7.32 6.76
CA ALA A 142 -4.41 -7.12 8.20
C ALA A 142 -3.38 -6.12 8.75
N ARG A 143 -2.11 -6.24 8.35
CA ARG A 143 -1.04 -5.28 8.72
C ARG A 143 -1.25 -3.86 8.18
N SER A 144 -2.13 -3.72 7.19
CA SER A 144 -2.44 -2.44 6.53
C SER A 144 -3.75 -1.82 7.03
N LEU A 145 -4.68 -2.63 7.55
CA LEU A 145 -6.04 -2.19 7.92
C LEU A 145 -6.33 -2.25 9.42
N LEU A 146 -5.63 -3.12 10.16
CA LEU A 146 -5.87 -3.34 11.59
C LEU A 146 -4.76 -2.78 12.47
N GLU A 147 -3.55 -2.62 11.95
CA GLU A 147 -2.39 -2.12 12.69
C GLU A 147 -2.16 -0.63 12.44
N PRO A 148 -1.61 0.11 13.43
CA PRO A 148 -1.13 1.47 13.21
C PRO A 148 -0.13 1.53 12.04
N THR A 149 -0.44 2.37 11.05
CA THR A 149 0.42 2.52 9.86
C THR A 149 0.28 3.88 9.20
N TYR A 150 1.40 4.43 8.75
CA TYR A 150 1.45 5.65 7.92
C TYR A 150 1.19 5.37 6.43
N LYS A 151 1.02 4.10 6.06
CA LYS A 151 0.79 3.66 4.68
C LYS A 151 -0.70 3.51 4.32
N THR A 152 -1.59 3.64 5.28
CA THR A 152 -3.04 3.66 5.06
C THR A 152 -3.56 4.98 5.57
N VAL A 153 -4.35 5.67 4.77
CA VAL A 153 -4.80 7.03 5.06
C VAL A 153 -6.29 7.15 4.80
N TYR A 154 -7.00 7.98 5.54
CA TYR A 154 -8.41 8.27 5.31
C TYR A 154 -8.58 9.52 4.45
N SER A 155 -9.17 9.35 3.27
CA SER A 155 -9.46 10.45 2.35
C SER A 155 -10.82 11.05 2.66
N MET A 156 -10.86 12.23 3.28
CA MET A 156 -12.10 12.99 3.52
C MET A 156 -12.89 13.26 2.24
N ARG A 157 -12.21 13.41 1.09
CA ARG A 157 -12.86 13.64 -0.20
C ARG A 157 -13.58 12.40 -0.73
N GLU A 158 -13.01 11.23 -0.49
CA GLU A 158 -13.55 9.96 -0.98
C GLU A 158 -14.37 9.22 0.09
N GLU A 159 -14.42 9.75 1.32
CA GLU A 159 -15.04 9.15 2.51
C GLU A 159 -14.64 7.67 2.70
N ARG A 160 -13.36 7.37 2.42
CA ARG A 160 -12.82 6.00 2.50
C ARG A 160 -11.33 5.97 2.77
N PHE A 161 -10.88 4.80 3.25
CA PHE A 161 -9.47 4.51 3.43
C PHE A 161 -8.78 4.19 2.10
N VAL A 162 -7.53 4.63 1.98
CA VAL A 162 -6.65 4.28 0.86
C VAL A 162 -5.38 3.68 1.44
N VAL A 163 -5.13 2.42 1.10
CA VAL A 163 -3.85 1.75 1.36
C VAL A 163 -2.89 2.21 0.27
N ALA A 164 -2.05 3.17 0.62
CA ALA A 164 -1.05 3.76 -0.27
C ALA A 164 0.12 2.82 -0.55
N ASP A 165 0.40 1.88 0.36
CA ASP A 165 1.46 0.89 0.20
C ASP A 165 1.23 -0.31 1.13
N LEU A 166 1.52 -1.53 0.65
CA LEU A 166 1.40 -2.74 1.46
C LEU A 166 2.67 -2.99 2.30
N LYS A 167 2.60 -3.98 3.19
CA LYS A 167 3.71 -4.44 4.02
C LYS A 167 3.89 -5.96 3.91
N PRO A 168 4.17 -6.52 2.71
CA PRO A 168 4.51 -7.93 2.61
C PRO A 168 5.92 -8.18 3.12
N THR A 169 6.15 -9.38 3.63
CA THR A 169 7.49 -9.93 3.83
C THR A 169 8.04 -10.46 2.50
N VAL A 170 9.36 -10.63 2.43
CA VAL A 170 10.00 -11.25 1.26
C VAL A 170 9.50 -12.67 1.04
N ALA A 171 9.31 -13.44 2.12
CA ALA A 171 8.83 -14.82 2.05
C ALA A 171 7.41 -14.90 1.45
N GLU A 172 6.49 -14.02 1.86
CA GLU A 172 5.14 -13.97 1.28
C GLU A 172 5.18 -13.59 -0.21
N LEU A 173 6.05 -12.65 -0.63
CA LEU A 173 6.22 -12.33 -2.05
C LEU A 173 6.80 -13.51 -2.85
N GLU A 174 7.74 -14.25 -2.27
CA GLU A 174 8.30 -15.44 -2.91
C GLU A 174 7.28 -16.57 -3.04
N GLU A 175 6.45 -16.78 -2.02
CA GLU A 175 5.32 -17.71 -2.07
C GLU A 175 4.34 -17.34 -3.19
N LEU A 176 3.93 -16.08 -3.27
CA LEU A 176 3.05 -15.59 -4.32
C LEU A 176 3.68 -15.76 -5.72
N ALA A 177 4.97 -15.43 -5.87
CA ALA A 177 5.70 -15.63 -7.13
C ALA A 177 5.85 -17.11 -7.52
N ALA A 178 5.77 -18.05 -6.57
CA ALA A 178 5.79 -19.48 -6.86
C ALA A 178 4.43 -19.98 -7.35
N LEU A 179 3.34 -19.54 -6.71
CA LEU A 179 1.96 -19.90 -7.08
C LEU A 179 1.58 -19.42 -8.49
N GLU A 180 2.18 -18.32 -8.97
CA GLU A 180 1.95 -17.80 -10.32
C GLU A 180 2.64 -18.64 -11.42
N ARG A 181 3.58 -19.53 -11.05
CA ARG A 181 4.33 -20.37 -11.98
C ARG A 181 3.81 -21.81 -12.05
N SER A 182 2.89 -22.18 -11.16
CA SER A 182 2.22 -23.50 -11.11
C SER A 182 0.89 -23.47 -11.84
#